data_AF-A0A4Q4VAT9-F1
#
_entry.id   AF-A0A4Q4VAT9-F1
#
_cell.length_a   1.000
_cell.length_b   1.000
_cell.length_c   1.000
_cell.angle_alpha   90.00
_cell.angle_beta   90.00
_cell.angle_gamma   90.00
#
_symmetry.space_group_name_H-M   'P 1'
#
loop_
_entity.id
_entity.type
_entity.pdbx_description
1 polymer ?
#
loop_
_entity_poly.entity_id
_entity_poly.type
_entity_poly.pdbx_seq_one_letter_code
_entity_poly.pdbx_strand_id
1 'polypeptide(L)'
;MQFTTSLISLLLAASSAQAIPGSSVEARQERRVVHAEYYNRGDCGGRLLGEQDFVQDEEQTCMVVSIPEPIVCTLITRNNATRSLRLFNIERCNTSGSNYITVPPFTTGVYGGQNVERAHFL
;
A
#
# COMPACT_ATOMS: atom_id res chain seq x y z
N MET A 1 -37.05 64.02 16.74
CA MET A 1 -37.43 62.61 16.48
C MET A 1 -37.04 62.26 15.05
N GLN A 2 -36.71 60.99 14.83
CA GLN A 2 -36.47 60.29 13.56
C GLN A 2 -35.13 60.56 12.85
N PHE A 3 -34.16 59.63 12.95
CA PHE A 3 -34.06 58.25 12.40
C PHE A 3 -33.64 58.26 10.92
N THR A 4 -32.32 58.13 10.67
CA THR A 4 -31.64 56.96 10.08
C THR A 4 -31.78 56.83 8.56
N THR A 5 -30.64 56.82 7.87
CA THR A 5 -30.22 55.69 7.00
C THR A 5 -28.79 55.92 6.53
N SER A 6 -27.85 55.27 7.20
CA SER A 6 -26.51 54.99 6.69
C SER A 6 -26.60 53.92 5.61
N LEU A 7 -25.97 54.15 4.45
CA LEU A 7 -25.63 53.08 3.52
C LEU A 7 -24.11 52.99 3.43
N ILE A 8 -23.62 51.94 4.07
CA ILE A 8 -22.24 51.54 4.24
C ILE A 8 -21.70 51.14 2.86
N SER A 9 -20.73 51.90 2.36
CA SER A 9 -19.96 51.53 1.17
C SER A 9 -19.18 50.23 1.45
N LEU A 10 -19.53 49.21 0.68
CA LEU A 10 -18.83 47.92 0.57
C LEU A 10 -17.33 48.16 0.33
N LEU A 11 -16.51 47.87 1.34
CA LEU A 11 -15.06 47.79 1.21
C LEU A 11 -14.72 46.57 0.34
N LEU A 12 -14.08 46.84 -0.81
CA LEU A 12 -13.52 45.81 -1.67
C LEU A 12 -12.47 45.01 -0.88
N ALA A 13 -12.80 43.76 -0.56
CA ALA A 13 -11.81 42.75 -0.23
C ALA A 13 -11.02 42.42 -1.50
N ALA A 14 -9.85 43.03 -1.66
CA ALA A 14 -8.95 42.73 -2.76
C ALA A 14 -7.57 42.33 -2.21
N SER A 15 -7.42 41.01 -2.05
CA SER A 15 -6.25 40.24 -2.46
C SER A 15 -4.86 40.76 -2.08
N SER A 16 -4.34 40.23 -0.97
CA SER A 16 -2.99 39.64 -0.98
C SER A 16 -2.90 38.59 0.13
N ALA A 17 -3.69 37.51 0.00
CA ALA A 17 -3.20 36.24 0.52
C ALA A 17 -1.95 35.93 -0.30
N GLN A 18 -0.79 36.31 0.20
CA GLN A 18 0.45 35.69 -0.22
C GLN A 18 0.27 34.24 0.17
N ALA A 19 -0.18 33.41 -0.78
CA ALA A 19 0.04 32.00 -0.71
C ALA A 19 1.55 31.86 -0.56
N ILE A 20 2.01 31.71 0.69
CA ILE A 20 3.28 31.10 1.00
C ILE A 20 3.28 29.87 0.08
N PRO A 21 4.25 29.71 -0.83
CA PRO A 21 4.34 28.52 -1.64
C PRO A 21 4.32 27.38 -0.65
N GLY A 22 3.18 26.68 -0.56
CA GLY A 22 3.00 25.63 0.41
C GLY A 22 4.12 24.68 0.09
N SER A 23 5.09 24.57 1.01
CA SER A 23 6.12 23.54 0.97
C SER A 23 5.38 22.27 0.63
N SER A 24 5.67 21.74 -0.55
CA SER A 24 4.81 20.83 -1.27
C SER A 24 4.14 19.81 -0.34
N VAL A 25 2.82 19.69 -0.46
CA VAL A 25 2.10 18.47 -0.08
C VAL A 25 2.73 17.22 -0.74
N GLU A 26 3.65 17.42 -1.69
CA GLU A 26 4.42 16.43 -2.45
C GLU A 26 5.68 15.89 -1.76
N ALA A 27 5.94 16.18 -0.48
CA ALA A 27 6.70 15.22 0.30
C ALA A 27 5.77 14.07 0.71
N ARG A 28 5.11 13.42 -0.27
CA ARG A 28 4.60 12.05 -0.08
C ARG A 28 5.85 11.26 0.28
N GLN A 29 6.08 11.01 1.57
CA GLN A 29 7.10 10.07 2.01
C GLN A 29 7.02 8.86 1.09
N GLU A 30 8.13 8.51 0.44
CA GLU A 30 8.18 7.35 -0.44
C GLU A 30 7.68 6.15 0.35
N ARG A 31 6.43 5.74 0.08
CA ARG A 31 5.86 4.59 0.76
C ARG A 31 6.65 3.40 0.29
N ARG A 32 7.18 2.65 1.26
CA ARG A 32 7.82 1.37 1.05
C ARG A 32 6.72 0.36 0.78
N VAL A 33 6.68 -0.15 -0.44
CA VAL A 33 5.60 -0.99 -0.95
C VAL A 33 6.19 -2.21 -1.64
N VAL A 34 5.53 -3.34 -1.44
CA VAL A 34 5.70 -4.55 -2.26
C VAL A 34 4.41 -4.76 -3.03
N HIS A 35 4.48 -4.72 -4.36
CA HIS A 35 3.37 -5.06 -5.23
C HIS A 35 3.48 -6.53 -5.62
N ALA A 36 2.41 -7.28 -5.36
CA ALA A 36 2.32 -8.70 -5.64
C ALA A 36 1.14 -9.00 -6.57
N GLU A 37 1.39 -9.77 -7.61
CA GLU A 37 0.39 -10.35 -8.50
C GLU A 37 0.26 -11.85 -8.21
N TYR A 38 -0.94 -12.39 -8.30
CA TYR A 38 -1.24 -13.77 -7.94
C TYR A 38 -1.77 -14.56 -9.13
N TYR A 39 -1.28 -15.77 -9.31
CA TYR A 39 -1.57 -16.59 -10.48
C TYR A 39 -1.96 -18.01 -10.09
N ASN A 40 -2.75 -18.65 -10.95
CA ASN A 40 -3.22 -20.03 -10.77
C ASN A 40 -2.26 -21.11 -11.33
N ARG A 41 -1.06 -20.72 -11.80
CA ARG A 41 -0.05 -21.64 -12.36
C ARG A 41 1.30 -21.39 -11.68
N GLY A 42 2.06 -22.46 -11.42
CA GLY A 42 3.29 -22.42 -10.62
C GLY A 42 4.47 -21.59 -11.17
N ASP A 43 4.45 -21.26 -12.46
CA ASP A 43 5.45 -20.40 -13.13
C ASP A 43 5.01 -18.93 -13.21
N CYS A 44 3.86 -18.58 -12.62
CA CYS A 44 3.21 -17.28 -12.77
C CYS A 44 2.88 -16.92 -14.25
N GLY A 45 2.82 -17.90 -15.15
CA GLY A 45 2.43 -17.73 -16.56
C GLY A 45 0.96 -18.11 -16.83
N GLY A 46 0.13 -18.16 -15.78
CA GLY A 46 -1.27 -18.56 -15.84
C GLY A 46 -2.26 -17.40 -15.91
N ARG A 47 -3.50 -17.64 -15.49
CA ARG A 47 -4.49 -16.58 -15.30
C ARG A 47 -4.14 -15.78 -14.05
N LEU A 48 -4.16 -14.45 -14.18
CA LEU A 48 -4.10 -13.52 -13.06
C LEU A 48 -5.38 -13.66 -12.21
N LEU A 49 -5.21 -13.93 -10.93
CA LEU A 49 -6.28 -14.05 -9.93
C LEU A 49 -6.56 -12.72 -9.24
N GLY A 50 -5.54 -11.86 -9.16
CA GLY A 50 -5.62 -10.52 -8.60
C GLY A 50 -4.25 -10.00 -8.20
N GLU A 51 -4.25 -8.84 -7.58
CA GLU A 51 -3.06 -8.11 -7.17
C GLU A 51 -3.26 -7.47 -5.80
N GLN A 52 -2.16 -7.21 -5.09
CA GLN A 52 -2.20 -6.53 -3.81
C GLN A 52 -0.90 -5.78 -3.54
N ASP A 53 -1.04 -4.57 -3.01
CA ASP A 53 0.05 -3.79 -2.45
C ASP A 53 0.17 -4.06 -0.94
N PHE A 54 1.38 -4.39 -0.50
CA PHE A 54 1.76 -4.44 0.90
C PHE A 54 2.57 -3.20 1.24
N VAL A 55 2.04 -2.36 2.12
CA VAL A 55 2.75 -1.17 2.59
C VAL A 55 3.55 -1.54 3.83
N GLN A 56 4.86 -1.31 3.80
CA GLN A 56 5.73 -1.44 4.97
C GLN A 56 5.54 -0.21 5.85
N ASP A 57 4.65 -0.32 6.83
CA ASP A 57 4.46 0.62 7.92
C ASP A 57 5.25 0.18 9.18
N GLU A 58 5.18 0.98 10.25
CA GLU A 58 5.84 0.68 11.53
C GLU A 58 5.12 -0.41 12.32
N GLU A 59 3.80 -0.52 12.15
CA GLU A 59 3.00 -1.55 12.80
C GLU A 59 3.21 -2.87 12.06
N GLN A 60 3.96 -3.80 12.67
CA GLN A 60 4.23 -5.12 12.11
C GLN A 60 2.96 -5.98 12.09
N THR A 61 2.01 -5.64 11.22
CA THR A 61 0.70 -6.28 11.15
C THR A 61 0.76 -7.51 10.26
N CYS A 62 -0.04 -8.52 10.62
CA CYS A 62 -0.27 -9.67 9.76
C CYS A 62 -1.37 -9.30 8.76
N MET A 63 -0.99 -9.10 7.51
CA MET A 63 -1.87 -8.63 6.45
C MET A 63 -2.59 -9.81 5.79
N VAL A 64 -3.86 -9.61 5.44
CA VAL A 64 -4.70 -10.59 4.74
C VAL A 64 -4.49 -10.48 3.23
N VAL A 65 -4.31 -11.63 2.56
CA VAL A 65 -4.39 -11.72 1.10
C VAL A 65 -5.83 -12.04 0.71
N SER A 66 -6.52 -11.05 0.14
CA SER A 66 -7.95 -11.12 -0.17
C SER A 66 -8.24 -11.69 -1.56
N ILE A 67 -7.58 -12.79 -1.93
CA ILE A 67 -7.82 -13.50 -3.18
C ILE A 67 -8.70 -14.73 -2.87
N PRO A 68 -9.93 -14.81 -3.41
CA PRO A 68 -10.87 -15.89 -3.06
C PRO A 68 -10.52 -17.23 -3.72
N GLU A 69 -9.65 -17.21 -4.73
CA GLU A 69 -9.24 -18.39 -5.48
C GLU A 69 -7.88 -18.92 -4.96
N PRO A 70 -7.62 -20.24 -5.02
CA PRO A 70 -6.33 -20.79 -4.62
C PRO A 70 -5.18 -20.20 -5.43
N ILE A 71 -4.22 -19.60 -4.74
CA ILE A 71 -3.00 -19.04 -5.31
C ILE A 71 -2.01 -20.19 -5.50
N VAL A 72 -1.33 -20.22 -6.66
CA VAL A 72 -0.30 -21.22 -6.93
C VAL A 72 1.07 -20.56 -7.10
N CYS A 73 1.08 -19.30 -7.52
CA CYS A 73 2.30 -18.52 -7.70
C CYS A 73 2.05 -17.04 -7.40
N THR A 74 3.04 -16.41 -6.78
CA THR A 74 3.09 -14.97 -6.53
C THR A 74 4.24 -14.35 -7.30
N LEU A 75 3.95 -13.33 -8.12
CA LEU A 75 4.94 -12.54 -8.83
C LEU A 75 5.09 -11.19 -8.14
N ILE A 76 6.30 -10.86 -7.70
CA ILE A 76 6.61 -9.55 -7.17
C ILE A 76 7.12 -8.67 -8.32
N THR A 77 6.31 -7.71 -8.76
CA THR A 77 6.67 -6.81 -9.88
C THR A 77 7.25 -5.47 -9.42
N ARG A 78 7.01 -5.08 -8.17
CA ARG A 78 7.62 -3.92 -7.54
C ARG A 78 7.94 -4.20 -6.08
N ASN A 79 9.12 -3.80 -5.64
CA ASN A 79 9.52 -3.88 -4.24
C ASN A 79 10.52 -2.76 -3.94
N ASN A 80 10.08 -1.72 -3.23
CA ASN A 80 10.97 -0.70 -2.65
C ASN A 80 10.97 -0.77 -1.11
N ALA A 81 10.54 -1.91 -0.55
CA ALA A 81 10.60 -2.16 0.88
C ALA A 81 12.05 -2.41 1.33
N THR A 82 12.37 -1.93 2.53
CA THR A 82 13.68 -2.13 3.17
C THR A 82 13.70 -3.37 4.07
N ARG A 83 12.53 -3.92 4.38
CA ARG A 83 12.32 -5.09 5.22
C ARG A 83 11.83 -6.25 4.35
N SER A 84 12.23 -7.46 4.71
CA SER A 84 11.76 -8.65 4.00
C SER A 84 10.27 -8.84 4.24
N LEU A 85 9.54 -9.23 3.21
CA LEU A 85 8.14 -9.63 3.32
C LEU A 85 8.06 -11.15 3.39
N ARG A 86 7.42 -11.70 4.43
CA ARG A 86 7.05 -13.12 4.48
C ARG A 86 5.65 -13.31 3.95
N LEU A 87 5.48 -14.28 3.06
CA LEU A 87 4.20 -14.74 2.53
C LEU A 87 3.89 -16.11 3.13
N PHE A 88 2.79 -16.23 3.87
CA PHE A 88 2.41 -17.43 4.61
C PHE A 88 1.25 -18.16 3.94
N ASN A 89 1.24 -19.49 4.07
CA ASN A 89 0.13 -20.34 3.63
C ASN A 89 -0.87 -20.69 4.74
N ILE A 90 -0.75 -20.03 5.90
CA ILE A 90 -1.66 -20.22 7.03
C ILE A 90 -2.10 -18.87 7.60
N GLU A 91 -3.11 -18.94 8.44
CA GLU A 91 -3.59 -17.79 9.18
C GLU A 91 -2.59 -17.26 10.23
N ARG A 92 -2.78 -15.99 10.60
CA ARG A 92 -2.10 -15.30 11.73
C ARG A 92 -0.58 -15.16 11.61
N CYS A 93 0.02 -15.38 10.43
CA CYS A 93 1.46 -15.20 10.21
C CYS A 93 2.33 -15.96 11.23
N ASN A 94 1.84 -17.10 11.70
CA ASN A 94 2.54 -17.92 12.69
C ASN A 94 3.74 -18.60 12.02
N THR A 95 4.93 -18.48 12.60
CA THR A 95 6.15 -19.11 12.07
C THR A 95 6.30 -20.56 12.50
N SER A 96 5.64 -20.99 13.57
CA SER A 96 5.72 -22.36 14.09
C SER A 96 4.78 -23.26 13.29
N GLY A 97 5.36 -24.18 12.50
CA GLY A 97 4.61 -25.14 11.68
C GLY A 97 4.04 -24.57 10.38
N SER A 98 4.43 -23.37 9.97
CA SER A 98 4.00 -22.75 8.71
C SER A 98 5.05 -22.90 7.61
N ASN A 99 4.57 -23.06 6.38
CA ASN A 99 5.38 -22.77 5.20
C ASN A 99 5.25 -21.29 4.88
N TYR A 100 6.39 -20.62 4.81
CA TYR A 100 6.47 -19.25 4.35
C TYR A 100 7.56 -19.09 3.31
N ILE A 101 7.32 -18.17 2.38
CA ILE A 101 8.30 -17.68 1.44
C ILE A 101 8.77 -16.33 1.92
N THR A 102 10.07 -16.06 1.82
CA THR A 102 10.62 -14.74 2.14
C THR A 102 10.99 -14.02 0.85
N VAL A 103 10.35 -12.87 0.63
CA VAL A 103 10.72 -11.91 -0.40
C VAL A 103 11.76 -10.96 0.20
N PRO A 104 13.02 -10.98 -0.26
CA PRO A 104 14.04 -10.07 0.25
C PRO A 104 13.71 -8.60 -0.08
N PRO A 105 14.28 -7.63 0.67
CA PRO A 105 14.16 -6.21 0.35
C PRO A 105 14.63 -5.93 -1.08
N PHE A 106 13.96 -5.02 -1.78
CA PHE A 106 14.31 -4.58 -3.13
C PHE A 106 14.32 -5.66 -4.23
N THR A 107 13.84 -6.87 -3.92
CA THR A 107 13.83 -7.99 -4.86
C THR A 107 12.47 -8.16 -5.51
N THR A 108 12.47 -8.28 -6.84
CA THR A 108 11.34 -8.69 -7.68
C THR A 108 11.56 -10.11 -8.19
N GLY A 109 10.49 -10.83 -8.52
CA GLY A 109 10.62 -12.17 -9.08
C GLY A 109 9.43 -13.09 -8.81
N VAL A 110 9.56 -14.32 -9.31
CA VAL A 110 8.55 -15.38 -9.23
C VAL A 110 8.75 -16.20 -7.97
N TYR A 111 7.66 -16.38 -7.21
CA TYR A 111 7.60 -17.20 -6.01
C TYR A 111 6.46 -18.21 -6.16
N GLY A 112 6.78 -19.36 -6.76
CA GLY A 112 5.83 -20.43 -7.06
C GLY A 112 5.71 -21.47 -5.95
N GLY A 113 4.63 -22.26 -6.02
CA GLY A 113 4.49 -23.49 -5.24
C GLY A 113 3.86 -23.32 -3.86
N GLN A 114 3.20 -22.19 -3.59
CA GLN A 114 2.53 -21.96 -2.31
C GLN A 114 1.22 -21.20 -2.49
N ASN A 115 0.16 -21.67 -1.81
CA ASN A 115 -1.07 -20.91 -1.61
C ASN A 115 -0.84 -19.82 -0.56
N VAL A 116 -0.73 -18.57 -0.98
CA VAL A 116 -0.48 -17.44 -0.08
C VAL A 116 -1.80 -16.92 0.49
N GLU A 117 -1.88 -16.81 1.81
CA GLU A 117 -3.08 -16.33 2.50
C GLU A 117 -2.81 -15.11 3.38
N ARG A 118 -1.57 -14.95 3.86
CA ARG A 118 -1.17 -13.85 4.74
C ARG A 118 0.22 -13.33 4.38
N ALA A 119 0.50 -12.09 4.78
CA ALA A 119 1.81 -11.48 4.61
C ALA A 119 2.25 -10.68 5.83
N HIS A 120 3.56 -10.57 6.08
CA HIS A 120 4.11 -9.82 7.22
C HIS A 120 5.54 -9.34 6.95
N PHE A 121 5.82 -8.08 7.28
CA PHE A 121 7.18 -7.51 7.18
C PHE A 121 8.03 -7.83 8.41
N LEU A 122 9.28 -8.25 8.18
CA LEU A 122 10.28 -8.62 9.21
C LEU A 122 11.17 -7.48 9.66
#